data_AF-A0A968NY09-F1
#
_entry.id   AF-A0A968NY09-F1
#
_cell.length_a   1.000
_cell.length_b   1.000
_cell.length_c   1.000
_cell.angle_alpha   90.00
_cell.angle_beta   90.00
_cell.angle_gamma   90.00
#
_symmetry.space_group_name_H-M   'P 1'
#
loop_
_entity.id
_entity.type
_entity.pdbx_description
1 polymer ?
#
loop_
_entity_poly.entity_id
_entity_poly.type
_entity_poly.pdbx_seq_one_letter_code
_entity_poly.pdbx_strand_id
1 'polypeptide(L)'
;MTFSLGKRLRATREALSLTQEEAIELLENRFDITMSQQTLSTIENGKRKVDAEKELPAFAAVYGKSIDYFYETLNLPIESSGRDRLPSIVTADLDALTQRDKLELAAELIHHVLQET
;
A
#
# COMPACT_ATOMS: atom_id res chain seq x y z
N MET A 1 -1.28 -20.42 8.72
CA MET A 1 -2.49 -20.59 7.88
C MET A 1 -2.29 -19.81 6.60
N THR A 2 -2.38 -20.43 5.42
CA THR A 2 -2.24 -19.71 4.14
C THR A 2 -3.43 -18.78 3.95
N PHE A 3 -3.18 -17.46 3.96
CA PHE A 3 -4.23 -16.47 3.68
C PHE A 3 -4.59 -16.51 2.19
N SER A 4 -5.83 -16.90 1.88
CA SER A 4 -6.34 -16.86 0.52
C SER A 4 -6.48 -15.42 0.04
N LEU A 5 -6.42 -15.24 -1.29
CA LEU A 5 -6.61 -13.94 -1.96
C LEU A 5 -7.86 -13.20 -1.45
N GLY A 6 -9.00 -13.89 -1.42
CA GLY A 6 -10.26 -13.33 -0.90
C GLY A 6 -10.15 -12.81 0.52
N LYS A 7 -9.50 -13.56 1.41
CA LYS A 7 -9.30 -13.13 2.80
C LYS A 7 -8.40 -11.90 2.90
N ARG A 8 -7.42 -11.76 2.02
CA ARG A 8 -6.57 -10.56 1.95
C ARG A 8 -7.36 -9.35 1.46
N LEU A 9 -8.19 -9.52 0.43
CA LEU A 9 -9.09 -8.45 -0.04
C LEU A 9 -10.01 -7.98 1.09
N ARG A 10 -10.61 -8.93 1.83
CA ARG A 10 -11.43 -8.62 2.99
C ARG A 10 -10.67 -7.86 4.07
N ALA A 11 -9.50 -8.36 4.48
CA ALA A 11 -8.67 -7.71 5.48
C ALA A 11 -8.24 -6.30 5.04
N THR A 12 -7.96 -6.10 3.75
CA THR A 12 -7.61 -4.79 3.20
C THR A 12 -8.79 -3.82 3.28
N ARG A 13 -9.98 -4.27 2.86
CA ARG A 13 -11.21 -3.48 2.95
C ARG A 13 -11.51 -3.08 4.40
N GLU A 14 -11.43 -4.04 5.32
CA GLU A 14 -11.65 -3.82 6.75
C GLU A 14 -10.59 -2.89 7.36
N ALA A 15 -9.32 -2.99 6.95
CA ALA A 15 -8.26 -2.07 7.39
C ALA A 15 -8.49 -0.63 6.91
N LEU A 16 -9.15 -0.46 5.76
CA LEU A 16 -9.59 0.84 5.24
C LEU A 16 -10.92 1.30 5.85
N SER A 17 -11.51 0.54 6.78
CA SER A 17 -12.82 0.80 7.38
C SER A 17 -13.96 0.93 6.36
N LEU A 18 -13.82 0.31 5.19
CA LEU A 18 -14.83 0.31 4.14
C LEU A 18 -15.85 -0.81 4.38
N THR A 19 -17.12 -0.51 4.19
CA THR A 19 -18.18 -1.52 4.07
C THR A 19 -18.10 -2.21 2.70
N GLN A 20 -18.78 -3.35 2.57
CA GLN A 20 -18.89 -4.03 1.27
C GLN A 20 -19.65 -3.18 0.25
N GLU A 21 -20.65 -2.41 0.70
CA GLU A 21 -21.43 -1.48 -0.12
C GLU A 21 -20.55 -0.38 -0.69
N GLU A 22 -19.78 0.32 0.15
CA GLU A 22 -18.89 1.39 -0.30
C GLU A 22 -17.81 0.88 -1.25
N ALA A 23 -17.27 -0.33 -1.00
CA ALA A 23 -16.30 -0.93 -1.91
C ALA A 23 -16.91 -1.22 -3.29
N ILE A 24 -18.15 -1.69 -3.34
CA ILE A 24 -18.88 -1.93 -4.60
C ILE A 24 -19.16 -0.62 -5.32
N GLU A 25 -19.63 0.40 -4.60
CA GLU A 25 -19.87 1.73 -5.19
C GLU A 25 -18.58 2.31 -5.78
N LEU A 26 -17.44 2.17 -5.11
CA LEU A 26 -16.15 2.64 -5.63
C LEU A 26 -15.71 1.87 -6.89
N LEU A 27 -15.98 0.57 -6.97
CA LEU A 27 -15.68 -0.26 -8.13
C LEU A 27 -16.56 0.10 -9.33
N GLU A 28 -17.86 0.30 -9.09
CA GLU A 28 -18.81 0.70 -10.11
C GLU A 28 -18.49 2.11 -10.64
N ASN A 29 -18.32 3.08 -9.75
CA ASN A 29 -18.08 4.48 -10.13
C ASN A 29 -16.75 4.72 -10.86
N ARG A 30 -15.71 3.91 -10.60
CA ARG A 30 -14.36 4.13 -11.15
C ARG A 30 -13.97 3.18 -12.28
N PHE A 31 -14.51 1.96 -12.29
CA PHE A 31 -14.06 0.89 -13.17
C PHE A 31 -15.19 0.20 -13.93
N ASP A 32 -16.45 0.65 -13.80
CA ASP A 32 -17.63 0.02 -14.43
C ASP A 32 -17.78 -1.46 -14.05
N ILE A 33 -17.37 -1.80 -12.82
CA ILE A 33 -17.49 -3.16 -12.27
C ILE A 33 -18.67 -3.19 -11.31
N THR A 34 -19.82 -3.61 -11.82
CA THR A 34 -21.01 -3.84 -11.02
C THR A 34 -21.00 -5.25 -10.43
N MET A 35 -21.17 -5.36 -9.11
CA MET A 35 -21.35 -6.66 -8.45
C MET A 35 -22.27 -6.54 -7.23
N SER A 36 -22.94 -7.64 -6.87
CA SER A 36 -23.76 -7.68 -5.65
C SER A 36 -22.89 -7.84 -4.39
N GLN A 37 -23.41 -7.42 -3.23
CA GLN A 37 -22.78 -7.72 -1.94
C GLN A 37 -22.54 -9.21 -1.73
N GLN A 38 -23.49 -10.05 -2.17
CA GLN A 38 -23.33 -11.50 -2.11
C GLN A 38 -22.12 -11.95 -2.93
N THR A 39 -21.93 -11.38 -4.13
CA THR A 39 -20.77 -11.65 -4.98
C THR A 39 -19.46 -11.27 -4.27
N LEU A 40 -19.36 -10.04 -3.75
CA LEU A 40 -18.17 -9.60 -3.02
C LEU A 40 -17.91 -10.47 -1.78
N SER A 41 -18.95 -10.81 -1.03
CA SER A 41 -18.85 -11.73 0.12
C SER A 41 -18.35 -13.12 -0.28
N THR A 42 -18.82 -13.68 -1.41
CA THR A 42 -18.31 -14.97 -1.90
C THR A 42 -16.86 -14.91 -2.35
N ILE A 43 -16.42 -13.79 -2.94
CA ILE A 43 -15.02 -13.51 -3.26
C ILE A 43 -14.18 -13.46 -1.98
N GLU A 44 -14.59 -12.64 -1.02
CA GLU A 44 -13.86 -12.42 0.24
C GLU A 44 -13.70 -13.70 1.07
N ASN A 45 -14.71 -14.57 1.03
CA ASN A 45 -14.67 -15.88 1.68
C ASN A 45 -13.94 -16.95 0.85
N GLY A 46 -13.43 -16.61 -0.33
CA GLY A 46 -12.71 -17.51 -1.23
C GLY A 46 -13.59 -18.57 -1.90
N LYS A 47 -14.91 -18.43 -1.87
CA LYS A 47 -15.87 -19.32 -2.54
C LYS A 47 -15.92 -19.06 -4.05
N ARG A 48 -15.69 -17.81 -4.46
CA ARG A 48 -15.57 -17.37 -5.85
C ARG A 48 -14.15 -16.87 -6.10
N LYS A 49 -13.59 -17.19 -7.26
CA LYS A 49 -12.31 -16.63 -7.72
C LYS A 49 -12.52 -15.22 -8.26
N VAL A 50 -11.57 -14.34 -8.00
CA VAL A 50 -11.52 -12.99 -8.58
C VAL A 50 -11.04 -13.09 -10.02
N ASP A 51 -11.66 -12.33 -10.92
CA ASP A 51 -11.15 -12.15 -12.27
C ASP A 51 -9.82 -11.39 -12.22
N ALA A 52 -8.74 -12.02 -12.69
CA ALA A 52 -7.40 -11.46 -12.63
C ALA A 52 -7.18 -10.29 -13.60
N GLU A 53 -7.97 -10.20 -14.68
CA GLU A 53 -7.79 -9.19 -15.72
C GLU A 53 -8.61 -7.92 -15.43
N LYS A 54 -9.80 -8.07 -14.84
CA LYS A 54 -10.72 -6.94 -14.61
C LYS A 54 -10.88 -6.60 -13.14
N GLU A 55 -11.30 -7.58 -12.33
CA GLU A 55 -11.69 -7.33 -10.95
C GLU A 55 -10.48 -7.04 -10.07
N LEU A 56 -9.39 -7.81 -10.20
CA LEU A 56 -8.24 -7.66 -9.33
C LEU A 56 -7.50 -6.32 -9.48
N PRO A 57 -7.21 -5.83 -10.69
CA PRO A 57 -6.61 -4.51 -10.85
C PRO A 57 -7.52 -3.39 -10.30
N ALA A 58 -8.84 -3.53 -10.45
CA ALA A 58 -9.80 -2.57 -9.90
C ALA A 58 -9.81 -2.58 -8.38
N PHE A 59 -9.82 -3.75 -7.73
CA PHE A 59 -9.67 -3.85 -6.27
C PHE A 59 -8.36 -3.22 -5.79
N ALA A 60 -7.25 -3.50 -6.48
CA ALA A 60 -5.95 -2.94 -6.15
C ALA A 60 -5.97 -1.40 -6.22
N ALA A 61 -6.55 -0.84 -7.27
CA ALA A 61 -6.68 0.60 -7.43
C ALA A 61 -7.65 1.24 -6.41
N VAL A 62 -8.79 0.62 -6.12
CA VAL A 62 -9.75 1.11 -5.09
C VAL A 62 -9.12 1.10 -3.70
N TYR A 63 -8.37 0.04 -3.38
CA TYR A 63 -7.72 -0.12 -2.08
C TYR A 63 -6.36 0.58 -1.96
N GLY A 64 -5.87 1.20 -3.04
CA GLY A 64 -4.56 1.85 -3.06
C GLY A 64 -3.41 0.89 -2.78
N LYS A 65 -3.51 -0.36 -3.25
CA LYS A 65 -2.48 -1.40 -3.10
C LYS A 65 -1.96 -1.83 -4.47
N SER A 66 -0.73 -2.33 -4.52
CA SER A 66 -0.24 -3.03 -5.72
C SER A 66 -0.98 -4.37 -5.88
N ILE A 67 -1.01 -4.91 -7.11
CA ILE A 67 -1.55 -6.25 -7.34
C ILE A 67 -0.72 -7.30 -6.58
N ASP A 68 0.61 -7.11 -6.52
CA ASP A 68 1.54 -8.00 -5.85
C ASP A 68 1.24 -8.17 -4.36
N TYR A 69 0.78 -7.12 -3.67
CA TYR A 69 0.37 -7.16 -2.27
C TYR A 69 -0.63 -8.31 -1.96
N PHE A 70 -1.49 -8.63 -2.91
CA PHE A 70 -2.50 -9.67 -2.74
C PHE A 70 -1.97 -11.09 -2.98
N TYR A 71 -0.83 -11.22 -3.65
CA TYR A 71 -0.15 -12.50 -3.93
C TYR A 71 1.08 -12.75 -3.07
N GLU A 72 1.61 -11.71 -2.43
CA GLU A 72 2.77 -11.80 -1.54
C GLU A 72 2.51 -12.81 -0.43
N THR A 73 3.04 -14.00 -0.61
CA THR A 73 3.09 -15.02 0.43
C THR A 73 4.36 -14.76 1.24
N LEU A 74 4.49 -13.55 1.78
CA LEU A 74 5.58 -13.23 2.69
C LEU A 74 5.34 -13.99 3.99
N ASN A 75 5.88 -15.20 4.04
CA ASN A 75 6.13 -15.94 5.26
C ASN A 75 7.34 -15.27 5.94
N LEU A 76 7.15 -14.03 6.38
CA LEU A 76 8.14 -13.33 7.19
C LEU A 76 7.89 -13.70 8.66
N PRO A 77 8.92 -14.08 9.42
CA PRO A 77 8.81 -14.19 10.87
C PRO A 77 8.22 -12.89 11.42
N ILE A 78 7.34 -13.00 12.41
CA ILE A 78 6.78 -11.85 13.11
C ILE A 78 7.92 -11.17 13.88
N GLU A 79 8.65 -10.28 13.21
CA GLU A 79 9.33 -9.21 13.90
C GLU A 79 8.32 -8.10 14.10
N SER A 80 7.82 -8.00 15.32
CA SER A 80 7.04 -6.89 15.81
C SER A 80 7.88 -5.61 15.83
N SER A 81 8.14 -5.00 14.67
CA SER A 81 8.65 -3.62 14.55
C SER A 81 8.88 -3.26 13.08
N GLY A 82 8.15 -2.26 12.57
CA GLY A 82 8.52 -1.60 11.32
C GLY A 82 7.38 -0.90 10.63
N ARG A 83 7.10 0.34 11.06
CA ARG A 83 6.53 1.36 10.15
C ARG A 83 7.33 1.34 8.86
N ASP A 84 6.65 1.54 7.74
CA ASP A 84 7.25 1.82 6.43
C ASP A 84 8.47 2.72 6.57
N ARG A 85 9.67 2.14 6.57
CA ARG A 85 10.90 2.88 6.31
C ARG A 85 10.96 3.06 4.81
N LEU A 86 10.30 4.13 4.36
CA LEU A 86 10.90 4.98 3.34
C LEU A 86 12.40 5.13 3.69
N PRO A 87 13.32 5.17 2.72
CA PRO A 87 14.67 5.61 3.02
C PRO A 87 14.52 6.93 3.77
N SER A 88 15.05 6.96 5.00
CA SER A 88 14.97 8.11 5.88
C SER A 88 15.77 9.25 5.24
N ILE A 89 15.19 9.91 4.25
CA ILE A 89 15.45 11.31 3.99
C ILE A 89 14.99 11.98 5.28
N VAL A 90 15.99 12.30 6.09
CA VAL A 90 15.85 13.23 7.20
C VAL A 90 15.15 14.46 6.62
N THR A 91 13.85 14.57 6.84
CA THR A 91 13.13 15.82 6.65
C THR A 91 13.58 16.72 7.79
N ALA A 92 14.82 17.21 7.71
CA ALA A 92 15.22 18.36 8.48
C ALA A 92 14.33 19.49 7.99
N ASP A 93 13.56 20.07 8.91
CA ASP A 93 12.78 21.27 8.64
C ASP A 93 13.78 22.37 8.22
N LEU A 94 13.93 22.57 6.91
CA LEU A 94 14.92 23.48 6.32
C LEU A 94 14.69 24.93 6.77
N ASP A 95 13.48 25.26 7.23
CA ASP A 95 13.14 26.58 7.75
C ASP A 95 13.50 26.75 9.24
N ALA A 96 13.71 25.66 9.97
CA ALA A 96 14.16 25.68 11.37
C ALA A 96 15.69 25.72 11.53
N LEU A 97 16.44 25.41 10.46
CA LEU A 97 17.91 25.39 10.48
C LEU A 97 18.48 26.81 10.50
N THR A 98 19.42 27.06 11.42
CA THR A 98 20.15 28.34 11.44
C THR A 98 21.06 28.44 10.21
N GLN A 99 21.45 29.66 9.83
CA GLN A 99 22.38 29.86 8.70
C GLN A 99 23.70 29.09 8.87
N ARG A 100 24.11 28.84 10.13
CA ARG A 100 25.32 28.08 10.44
C ARG A 100 25.14 26.60 10.13
N ASP A 101 24.01 26.02 10.50
CA ASP A 101 23.72 24.60 10.27
C ASP A 101 23.56 24.31 8.77
N LYS A 102 22.96 25.24 8.02
CA LYS A 102 22.86 25.14 6.55
C LYS A 102 24.23 25.12 5.88
N LEU A 103 25.18 25.90 6.40
CA LEU A 103 26.53 25.97 5.85
C LEU A 103 27.33 24.68 6.12
N GLU A 104 27.17 24.09 7.31
CA GLU A 104 27.81 22.83 7.67
C GLU A 104 27.29 21.67 6.80
N LEU A 105 25.98 21.60 6.61
CA LEU A 105 25.32 20.58 5.79
C LEU A 105 25.73 20.71 4.31
N ALA A 106 25.87 21.94 3.80
CA ALA A 106 26.39 22.18 2.45
C ALA A 106 27.85 21.71 2.28
N ALA A 107 28.70 21.93 3.29
CA ALA A 107 30.09 21.50 3.26
C ALA A 107 30.22 19.97 3.25
N GLU A 108 29.41 19.27 4.06
CA GLU A 108 29.38 17.80 4.09
C GLU A 108 28.93 17.21 2.75
N LEU A 109 27.88 17.77 2.14
CA LEU A 109 27.39 17.31 0.83
C LEU A 109 28.44 17.46 -0.26
N ILE A 110 29.14 18.60 -0.31
CA ILE A 110 30.20 18.85 -1.29
C ILE A 110 31.35 17.85 -1.09
N HIS A 111 31.75 17.60 0.16
CA HIS A 111 32.80 16.63 0.45
C HIS A 111 32.42 15.21 0.01
N HIS A 112 31.17 14.80 0.23
CA HIS A 112 30.70 13.47 -0.17
C HIS A 112 30.73 13.29 -1.69
N VAL A 113 30.25 14.30 -2.45
CA VAL A 113 30.25 14.29 -3.92
C VAL A 113 31.67 14.24 -4.49
N LEU A 114 32.64 14.89 -3.85
CA LEU A 114 34.03 14.90 -4.30
C LEU A 114 34.80 13.62 -3.97
N GLN A 115 34.34 12.80 -3.03
CA GLN A 115 34.96 11.52 -2.69
C GLN A 115 34.43 10.34 -3.51
N GLU A 116 33.31 10.51 -4.21
CA GLU A 116 32.72 9.48 -5.09
C GLU A 116 33.18 9.58 -6.57
N THR A 117 34.18 10.42 -6.88
CA THR A 117 34.87 10.52 -8.20
C THR A 117 36.34 10.19 -8.10
#